data_AF-A0A428AN43-F1
#
_entry.id   AF-A0A428AN43-F1
#
_cell.length_a   1.000
_cell.length_b   1.000
_cell.length_c   1.000
_cell.angle_alpha   90.00
_cell.angle_beta   90.00
_cell.angle_gamma   90.00
#
_symmetry.space_group_name_H-M   'P 1'
#
loop_
_entity.id
_entity.type
_entity.pdbx_description
1 polymer ?
#
loop_
_entity_poly.entity_id
_entity_poly.type
_entity_poly.pdbx_seq_one_letter_code
_entity_poly.pdbx_strand_id
1 'polypeptide(L)'
;MGEKRPDFRDIKSFEEFNRYYWYREELSKICKSLGLEYRCTKQELNYIIEQYFKGNKIEKFLSKGNKSQAEVITLETPLLNCGFSFNQKFRDYFSAVTGISPFKFSANMATAWRKVKRDKDITFTIQDMIKIYYGESDYAKYDSSACQWNQFLKDFCLDELSDCYSNKLKVAAILWKEVRSSIHEKVYSRELLKKYESKVEEYRK
;
A
#
# COMPACT_ATOMS: atom_id res chain seq x y z
N MET A 1 -18.50 -17.53 17.32
CA MET A 1 -18.95 -17.30 15.94
C MET A 1 -18.52 -15.89 15.57
N GLY A 2 -17.66 -15.72 14.56
CA GLY A 2 -17.33 -14.37 14.07
C GLY A 2 -18.52 -13.82 13.29
N GLU A 3 -18.94 -12.59 13.59
CA GLU A 3 -19.96 -11.91 12.79
C GLU A 3 -19.49 -11.87 11.33
N LYS A 4 -20.36 -12.36 10.44
CA LYS A 4 -20.07 -12.37 9.01
C LYS A 4 -20.03 -10.93 8.53
N ARG A 5 -18.92 -10.51 7.92
CA ARG A 5 -18.77 -9.16 7.35
C ARG A 5 -19.97 -8.85 6.42
N PRO A 6 -20.70 -7.74 6.62
CA PRO A 6 -21.85 -7.37 5.81
C PRO A 6 -21.43 -7.04 4.37
N ASP A 7 -22.41 -7.01 3.45
CA ASP A 7 -22.19 -6.45 2.12
C ASP A 7 -21.94 -4.94 2.24
N PHE A 8 -21.11 -4.40 1.35
CA PHE A 8 -20.85 -2.95 1.33
C PHE A 8 -22.14 -2.11 1.23
N ARG A 9 -23.16 -2.60 0.51
CA ARG A 9 -24.44 -1.90 0.33
C ARG A 9 -25.22 -1.70 1.64
N ASP A 10 -24.98 -2.57 2.61
CA ASP A 10 -25.67 -2.55 3.90
C ASP A 10 -25.00 -1.58 4.88
N ILE A 11 -23.73 -1.24 4.65
CA ILE A 11 -22.93 -0.36 5.51
C ILE A 11 -23.36 1.10 5.35
N LYS A 12 -23.64 1.79 6.46
CA LYS A 12 -24.19 3.16 6.45
C LYS A 12 -23.19 4.25 6.83
N SER A 13 -22.06 3.89 7.43
CA SER A 13 -21.03 4.85 7.82
C SER A 13 -19.62 4.34 7.52
N PHE A 14 -18.67 5.28 7.40
CA PHE A 14 -17.26 4.92 7.28
C PHE A 14 -16.72 4.25 8.56
N GLU A 15 -17.24 4.63 9.73
CA GLU A 15 -16.84 4.00 10.99
C GLU A 15 -17.19 2.52 11.00
N GLU A 16 -18.41 2.16 10.58
CA GLU A 16 -18.83 0.77 10.43
C GLU A 16 -17.99 0.05 9.36
N PHE A 17 -17.76 0.69 8.21
CA PHE A 17 -16.91 0.17 7.14
C PHE A 17 -15.51 -0.21 7.64
N ASN A 18 -14.91 0.66 8.46
CA ASN A 18 -13.53 0.55 8.94
C ASN A 18 -13.34 -0.55 10.00
N ARG A 19 -14.42 -1.07 10.59
CA ARG A 19 -14.36 -2.22 11.51
C ARG A 19 -13.90 -3.50 10.81
N TYR A 20 -14.13 -3.59 9.51
CA TYR A 20 -13.85 -4.79 8.74
C TYR A 20 -12.57 -4.67 7.92
N TYR A 21 -11.87 -5.80 7.79
CA TYR A 21 -10.73 -5.87 6.88
C TYR A 21 -11.23 -6.00 5.43
N TRP A 22 -10.69 -5.16 4.54
CA TRP A 22 -10.96 -5.21 3.11
C TRP A 22 -9.66 -5.45 2.34
N TYR A 23 -9.69 -6.34 1.34
CA TYR A 23 -8.61 -6.49 0.37
C TYR A 23 -8.67 -5.37 -0.67
N ARG A 24 -7.51 -5.02 -1.23
CA ARG A 24 -7.41 -3.96 -2.24
C ARG A 24 -8.36 -4.20 -3.42
N GLU A 25 -8.48 -5.44 -3.87
CA GLU A 25 -9.35 -5.84 -4.99
C GLU A 25 -10.82 -5.63 -4.66
N GLU A 26 -11.21 -5.83 -3.40
CA GLU A 26 -12.57 -5.57 -2.93
C GLU A 26 -12.85 -4.07 -2.90
N LEU A 27 -11.94 -3.28 -2.34
CA LEU A 27 -12.04 -1.82 -2.36
C LEU A 27 -12.13 -1.28 -3.80
N SER A 28 -11.32 -1.81 -4.70
CA SER A 28 -11.33 -1.43 -6.12
C SER A 28 -12.67 -1.76 -6.78
N LYS A 29 -13.27 -2.93 -6.48
CA LYS A 29 -14.61 -3.30 -6.97
C LYS A 29 -15.68 -2.37 -6.41
N ILE A 30 -15.62 -2.02 -5.12
CA ILE A 30 -16.52 -1.07 -4.48
C ILE A 30 -16.44 0.28 -5.20
N CYS A 31 -15.25 0.88 -5.28
CA CYS A 31 -15.04 2.17 -5.95
C CYS A 31 -15.54 2.14 -7.41
N LYS A 32 -15.24 1.07 -8.14
CA LYS A 32 -15.70 0.89 -9.52
C LYS A 32 -17.22 0.86 -9.63
N SER A 33 -17.91 0.18 -8.71
CA SER A 33 -19.38 0.13 -8.66
C SER A 33 -20.03 1.48 -8.34
N LEU A 34 -19.30 2.34 -7.61
CA LEU A 34 -19.71 3.70 -7.26
C LEU A 34 -19.33 4.74 -8.32
N GLY A 35 -18.66 4.34 -9.41
CA GLY A 35 -18.17 5.26 -10.45
C GLY A 35 -16.97 6.12 -10.01
N LEU A 36 -16.28 5.76 -8.93
CA LEU A 36 -15.14 6.49 -8.38
C LEU A 36 -13.81 6.02 -8.99
N GLU A 37 -12.71 6.72 -8.70
CA GLU A 37 -11.37 6.22 -9.01
C GLU A 37 -11.11 4.86 -8.31
N TYR A 38 -10.61 3.89 -9.07
CA TYR A 38 -10.47 2.50 -8.62
C TYR A 38 -9.11 1.88 -8.97
N ARG A 39 -8.23 2.60 -9.67
CA ARG A 39 -6.92 2.11 -10.17
C ARG A 39 -5.76 2.53 -9.27
N CYS A 40 -6.02 2.80 -8.00
CA CYS A 40 -5.05 3.31 -7.04
C CYS A 40 -4.65 2.25 -5.98
N THR A 41 -3.87 2.68 -5.00
CA THR A 41 -3.40 1.83 -3.89
C THR A 41 -4.53 1.53 -2.89
N LYS A 42 -4.32 0.54 -2.02
CA LYS A 42 -5.28 0.21 -0.95
C LYS A 42 -5.60 1.44 -0.07
N GLN A 43 -4.57 2.20 0.31
CA GLN A 43 -4.72 3.43 1.10
C GLN A 43 -5.57 4.47 0.39
N GLU A 44 -5.27 4.75 -0.89
CA GLU A 44 -6.03 5.70 -1.69
C GLU A 44 -7.47 5.25 -1.90
N LEU A 45 -7.72 3.96 -2.13
CA LEU A 45 -9.08 3.41 -2.24
C LEU A 45 -9.86 3.58 -0.93
N ASN A 46 -9.23 3.32 0.21
CA ASN A 46 -9.85 3.55 1.53
C ASN A 46 -10.19 5.03 1.73
N TYR A 47 -9.26 5.94 1.39
CA TYR A 47 -9.51 7.38 1.46
C TYR A 47 -10.66 7.80 0.52
N ILE A 48 -10.71 7.27 -0.70
CA ILE A 48 -11.81 7.55 -1.65
C ILE A 48 -13.16 7.10 -1.07
N ILE A 49 -13.21 5.93 -0.41
CA ILE A 49 -14.43 5.44 0.25
C ILE A 49 -14.79 6.31 1.46
N GLU A 50 -13.81 6.75 2.25
CA GLU A 50 -14.03 7.72 3.34
C GLU A 50 -14.64 9.02 2.81
N GLN A 51 -14.08 9.56 1.73
CA GLN A 51 -14.60 10.76 1.06
C GLN A 51 -16.01 10.54 0.54
N TYR A 52 -16.30 9.37 -0.02
CA TYR A 52 -17.64 9.00 -0.46
C TYR A 52 -18.67 9.04 0.68
N PHE A 53 -18.35 8.48 1.86
CA PHE A 53 -19.24 8.58 3.04
C PHE A 53 -19.40 10.01 3.56
N LYS A 54 -18.43 10.91 3.29
CA LYS A 54 -18.53 12.35 3.58
C LYS A 54 -19.30 13.15 2.51
N GLY A 55 -19.78 12.49 1.45
CA GLY A 55 -20.49 13.13 0.33
C GLY A 55 -19.60 13.64 -0.80
N ASN A 56 -18.29 13.48 -0.71
CA ASN A 56 -17.32 13.89 -1.73
C ASN A 56 -17.14 12.79 -2.79
N LYS A 57 -16.93 13.18 -4.06
CA LYS A 57 -16.67 12.24 -5.16
C LYS A 57 -15.29 12.47 -5.77
N ILE A 58 -14.41 11.49 -5.61
CA ILE A 58 -13.12 11.46 -6.31
C ILE A 58 -13.33 10.66 -7.59
N GLU A 59 -13.56 11.39 -8.67
CA GLU A 59 -13.80 10.82 -9.99
C GLU A 59 -12.56 10.13 -10.54
N LYS A 60 -12.80 9.19 -11.46
CA LYS A 60 -11.77 8.49 -12.19
C LYS A 60 -10.93 9.46 -13.01
N PHE A 61 -9.62 9.42 -12.84
CA PHE A 61 -8.69 10.15 -13.69
C PHE A 61 -8.70 9.57 -15.11
N LEU A 62 -9.26 10.32 -16.04
CA LEU A 62 -9.05 10.08 -17.48
C LEU A 62 -7.66 10.61 -17.83
N SER A 63 -6.68 9.71 -17.93
CA SER A 63 -5.36 10.10 -18.44
C SER A 63 -5.51 10.51 -19.90
N LYS A 64 -5.53 11.82 -20.17
CA LYS A 64 -5.34 12.37 -21.52
C LYS A 64 -3.88 12.13 -21.89
N GLY A 65 -3.66 11.11 -22.73
CA GLY A 65 -2.34 10.70 -23.18
C GLY A 65 -1.74 11.68 -24.18
N ASN A 66 -1.23 12.82 -23.72
CA ASN A 66 -0.27 13.59 -24.50
C ASN A 66 1.14 13.24 -24.00
N LYS A 67 1.68 12.12 -24.47
CA LYS A 67 3.07 11.76 -24.22
C LYS A 67 3.94 12.49 -25.25
N SER A 68 4.28 13.75 -25.01
CA SER A 68 5.51 14.28 -25.59
C SER A 68 6.65 13.50 -24.94
N GLN A 69 7.17 12.48 -25.61
CA GLN A 69 8.32 11.77 -25.10
C GLN A 69 9.53 12.66 -25.38
N ALA A 70 10.15 13.21 -24.33
CA ALA A 70 11.48 13.79 -24.48
C ALA A 70 12.41 12.69 -25.06
N GLU A 71 13.07 12.99 -26.18
CA GLU A 71 13.97 12.05 -26.86
C GLU A 71 15.21 11.74 -25.98
N VAL A 72 15.61 12.68 -25.13
CA VAL A 72 16.73 12.56 -24.19
C VAL A 72 16.24 12.76 -22.76
N ILE A 73 16.54 11.81 -21.87
CA ILE A 73 16.22 11.88 -20.44
C ILE A 73 17.49 12.32 -19.69
N THR A 74 17.43 13.49 -19.06
CA THR A 74 18.48 14.01 -18.16
C THR A 74 17.97 14.07 -16.71
N LEU A 75 18.87 14.38 -15.78
CA LEU A 75 18.54 14.52 -14.35
C LEU A 75 17.51 15.64 -14.10
N GLU A 76 17.58 16.71 -14.87
CA GLU A 76 16.73 17.90 -14.76
C GLU A 76 15.38 17.71 -15.47
N THR A 77 15.18 16.60 -16.17
CA THR A 77 13.97 16.36 -16.94
C THR A 77 12.77 16.16 -15.99
N PRO A 78 11.68 16.93 -16.11
CA PRO A 78 10.49 16.75 -15.28
C PRO A 78 9.82 15.39 -15.51
N LEU A 79 9.42 14.71 -14.44
CA LEU A 79 8.84 13.36 -14.53
C LEU A 79 7.55 13.31 -15.35
N LEU A 80 6.71 14.35 -15.24
CA LEU A 80 5.46 14.45 -16.00
C LEU A 80 5.70 14.59 -17.51
N ASN A 81 6.88 15.07 -17.91
CA ASN A 81 7.20 15.41 -19.30
C ASN A 81 8.09 14.37 -20.00
N CYS A 82 8.58 13.34 -19.30
CA CYS A 82 9.44 12.31 -19.89
C CYS A 82 8.79 10.93 -20.01
N GLY A 83 7.49 10.83 -19.72
CA GLY A 83 6.77 9.56 -19.74
C GLY A 83 7.24 8.60 -18.63
N PHE A 84 7.64 9.13 -17.48
CA PHE A 84 8.15 8.35 -16.36
C PHE A 84 7.19 7.22 -15.94
N SER A 85 7.74 6.03 -15.77
CA SER A 85 7.05 4.90 -15.15
C SER A 85 8.05 3.95 -14.51
N PHE A 86 7.59 3.17 -13.53
CA PHE A 86 8.41 2.17 -12.83
C PHE A 86 8.61 0.91 -13.68
N ASN A 87 9.23 1.07 -14.85
CA ASN A 87 9.49 0.03 -15.83
C ASN A 87 11.00 -0.28 -15.94
N GLN A 88 11.38 -1.21 -16.81
CA GLN A 88 12.80 -1.58 -16.99
C GLN A 88 13.63 -0.43 -17.56
N LYS A 89 13.12 0.32 -18.54
CA LYS A 89 13.81 1.49 -19.14
C LYS A 89 14.30 2.48 -18.08
N PHE A 90 13.43 2.89 -17.16
CA PHE A 90 13.83 3.79 -16.08
C PHE A 90 14.67 3.08 -15.02
N ARG A 91 14.49 1.78 -14.80
CA ARG A 91 15.37 1.01 -13.93
C ARG A 91 16.82 1.04 -14.42
N ASP A 92 17.03 0.81 -15.71
CA ASP A 92 18.36 0.81 -16.34
C ASP A 92 18.99 2.21 -16.28
N TYR A 93 18.21 3.25 -16.55
CA TYR A 93 18.67 4.64 -16.42
C TYR A 93 19.09 4.97 -14.99
N PHE A 94 18.25 4.67 -13.99
CA PHE A 94 18.59 4.91 -12.59
C PHE A 94 19.80 4.08 -12.15
N SER A 95 19.94 2.84 -12.63
CA SER A 95 21.12 2.01 -12.41
C SER A 95 22.40 2.67 -12.95
N ALA A 96 22.37 3.19 -14.19
CA ALA A 96 23.51 3.86 -14.80
C ALA A 96 23.92 5.14 -14.04
N VAL A 97 22.94 5.94 -13.61
CA VAL A 97 23.17 7.20 -12.90
C VAL A 97 23.64 6.98 -11.46
N THR A 98 23.10 5.97 -10.76
CA THR A 98 23.44 5.72 -9.34
C THR A 98 24.61 4.75 -9.15
N GLY A 99 25.01 4.03 -10.21
CA GLY A 99 25.99 2.94 -10.12
C GLY A 99 25.45 1.67 -9.46
N ILE A 100 24.14 1.58 -9.16
CA ILE A 100 23.54 0.46 -8.42
C ILE A 100 22.82 -0.49 -9.39
N SER A 101 23.23 -1.76 -9.43
CA SER A 101 22.57 -2.79 -10.23
C SER A 101 22.38 -4.09 -9.45
N PRO A 102 21.15 -4.66 -9.38
CA PRO A 102 19.92 -4.15 -9.96
C PRO A 102 19.30 -3.00 -9.14
N PHE A 103 18.89 -1.91 -9.80
CA PHE A 103 18.20 -0.80 -9.13
C PHE A 103 16.78 -1.18 -8.69
N LYS A 104 16.44 -0.86 -7.44
CA LYS A 104 15.11 -1.10 -6.87
C LYS A 104 14.46 0.21 -6.44
N PHE A 105 13.35 0.56 -7.08
CA PHE A 105 12.54 1.71 -6.67
C PHE A 105 12.02 1.53 -5.25
N SER A 106 12.14 2.57 -4.41
CA SER A 106 11.66 2.54 -3.04
C SER A 106 10.17 2.86 -2.94
N ALA A 107 9.56 2.52 -1.80
CA ALA A 107 8.17 2.89 -1.52
C ALA A 107 7.99 4.42 -1.44
N ASN A 108 9.02 5.16 -0.98
CA ASN A 108 9.03 6.62 -0.96
C ASN A 108 8.99 7.18 -2.39
N MET A 109 9.81 6.65 -3.31
CA MET A 109 9.77 7.04 -4.73
C MET A 109 8.39 6.78 -5.36
N ALA A 110 7.77 5.65 -5.05
CA ALA A 110 6.40 5.35 -5.49
C ALA A 110 5.38 6.36 -4.95
N THR A 111 5.53 6.77 -3.70
CA THR A 111 4.66 7.77 -3.05
C THR A 111 4.88 9.15 -3.64
N ALA A 112 6.13 9.54 -3.90
CA ALA A 112 6.50 10.78 -4.57
C ALA A 112 5.87 10.86 -5.96
N TRP A 113 5.99 9.80 -6.77
CA TRP A 113 5.40 9.82 -8.11
C TRP A 113 3.88 9.97 -8.10
N ARG A 114 3.19 9.39 -7.11
CA ARG A 114 1.74 9.60 -6.94
C ARG A 114 1.43 11.05 -6.56
N LYS A 115 2.21 11.63 -5.64
CA LYS A 115 2.08 13.05 -5.25
C LYS A 115 2.28 13.98 -6.45
N VAL A 116 3.33 13.78 -7.24
CA VAL A 116 3.60 14.55 -8.47
C VAL A 116 2.41 14.53 -9.43
N LYS A 117 1.81 13.36 -9.68
CA LYS A 117 0.63 13.26 -10.57
C LYS A 117 -0.59 13.97 -10.00
N ARG A 118 -0.87 13.77 -8.72
CA ARG A 118 -2.05 14.31 -8.04
C ARG A 118 -1.98 15.84 -7.99
N ASP A 119 -0.81 16.36 -7.64
CA ASP A 119 -0.57 17.79 -7.46
C ASP A 119 -0.20 18.47 -8.80
N LYS A 120 -0.07 17.69 -9.89
CA LYS A 120 0.39 18.12 -11.22
C LYS A 120 1.69 18.92 -11.16
N ASP A 121 2.63 18.43 -10.36
CA ASP A 121 3.91 19.08 -10.11
C ASP A 121 4.83 18.96 -11.33
N ILE A 122 4.80 19.97 -12.19
CA ILE A 122 5.62 20.06 -13.40
C ILE A 122 7.10 20.35 -13.10
N THR A 123 7.44 20.69 -11.85
CA THR A 123 8.81 21.04 -11.46
C THR A 123 9.60 19.85 -10.95
N PHE A 124 8.93 18.77 -10.53
CA PHE A 124 9.58 17.59 -9.97
C PHE A 124 10.38 16.80 -11.01
N THR A 125 11.69 16.65 -10.77
CA THR A 125 12.66 16.10 -11.73
C THR A 125 13.15 14.70 -11.39
N ILE A 126 13.90 14.08 -12.32
CA ILE A 126 14.58 12.80 -12.09
C ILE A 126 15.59 12.92 -10.93
N GLN A 127 16.29 14.05 -10.84
CA GLN A 127 17.22 14.33 -9.73
C GLN A 127 16.50 14.33 -8.38
N ASP A 128 15.32 14.93 -8.28
CA ASP A 128 14.55 14.94 -7.04
C ASP A 128 14.09 13.54 -6.65
N MET A 129 13.72 12.71 -7.64
CA MET A 129 13.40 11.31 -7.43
C MET A 129 14.61 10.52 -6.87
N ILE A 130 15.83 10.85 -7.28
CA ILE A 130 17.08 10.26 -6.77
C ILE A 130 17.40 10.78 -5.35
N LYS A 131 17.20 12.07 -5.05
CA LYS A 131 17.34 12.59 -3.68
C LYS A 131 16.44 11.84 -2.70
N ILE A 132 15.20 11.52 -3.10
CA ILE A 132 14.29 10.69 -2.30
C ILE A 132 14.85 9.28 -2.08
N TYR A 133 15.49 8.69 -3.09
CA TYR A 133 16.12 7.37 -2.97
C TYR A 133 17.22 7.35 -1.91
N TYR A 134 18.07 8.38 -1.87
CA TYR A 134 19.13 8.52 -0.85
C TYR A 134 18.64 9.06 0.50
N GLY A 135 17.36 9.41 0.63
CA GLY A 135 16.80 9.97 1.87
C GLY A 135 17.14 11.44 2.10
N GLU A 136 17.62 12.14 1.07
CA GLU A 136 18.00 13.56 1.09
C GLU A 136 16.81 14.51 0.89
N SER A 137 15.63 13.97 0.60
CA SER A 137 14.39 14.74 0.42
C SER A 137 13.23 14.10 1.18
N ASP A 138 12.43 14.94 1.83
CA ASP A 138 11.22 14.57 2.55
C ASP A 138 9.93 14.84 1.75
N TYR A 139 10.04 15.17 0.45
CA TYR A 139 8.93 15.51 -0.44
C TYR A 139 7.74 14.54 -0.35
N ALA A 140 8.04 13.25 -0.19
CA ALA A 140 7.04 12.24 0.12
C ALA A 140 7.66 11.10 0.93
N LYS A 141 6.96 10.69 1.98
CA LYS A 141 7.28 9.50 2.77
C LYS A 141 6.16 8.49 2.66
N TYR A 142 6.53 7.23 2.43
CA TYR A 142 5.60 6.14 2.44
C TYR A 142 5.14 5.88 3.87
N ASP A 143 3.85 6.06 4.12
CA ASP A 143 3.23 5.63 5.35
C ASP A 143 2.99 4.12 5.29
N SER A 144 3.79 3.35 6.03
CA SER A 144 3.66 1.90 6.13
C SER A 144 2.59 1.44 7.13
N SER A 145 2.09 2.35 7.99
CA SER A 145 1.18 2.02 9.09
C SER A 145 -0.16 1.45 8.62
N ALA A 146 -0.62 1.84 7.43
CA ALA A 146 -1.89 1.32 6.90
C ALA A 146 -1.82 -0.15 6.43
N CYS A 147 -0.63 -0.76 6.35
CA CYS A 147 -0.49 -2.16 5.99
C CYS A 147 -0.59 -3.07 7.22
N GLN A 148 -1.82 -3.25 7.71
CA GLN A 148 -2.12 -4.01 8.93
C GLN A 148 -1.50 -5.42 8.97
N TRP A 149 -1.46 -6.13 7.82
CA TRP A 149 -0.80 -7.44 7.75
C TRP A 149 0.70 -7.34 7.98
N ASN A 150 1.38 -6.36 7.36
CA ASN A 150 2.82 -6.18 7.53
C ASN A 150 3.15 -5.80 8.97
N GLN A 151 2.32 -4.95 9.58
CA GLN A 151 2.46 -4.58 10.98
C GLN A 151 2.27 -5.81 11.88
N PHE A 152 1.19 -6.55 11.69
CA PHE A 152 0.90 -7.79 12.42
C PHE A 152 2.05 -8.81 12.32
N LEU A 153 2.57 -9.05 11.10
CA LEU A 153 3.67 -9.97 10.87
C LEU A 153 4.95 -9.48 11.54
N LYS A 154 5.25 -8.18 11.46
CA LYS A 154 6.41 -7.57 12.12
C LYS A 154 6.31 -7.73 13.63
N ASP A 155 5.18 -7.40 14.23
CA ASP A 155 4.95 -7.50 15.67
C ASP A 155 5.03 -8.95 16.16
N PHE A 156 4.45 -9.90 15.42
CA PHE A 156 4.61 -11.33 15.71
C PHE A 156 6.08 -11.76 15.67
N CYS A 157 6.82 -11.40 14.62
CA CYS A 157 8.23 -11.78 14.48
C CYS A 157 9.16 -11.13 15.51
N LEU A 158 8.77 -10.00 16.11
CA LEU A 158 9.51 -9.34 17.19
C LEU A 158 9.25 -9.99 18.56
N ASP A 159 8.20 -10.80 18.70
CA ASP A 159 7.95 -11.54 19.93
C ASP A 159 8.85 -12.76 20.04
N GLU A 160 9.52 -12.92 21.18
CA GLU A 160 10.37 -14.07 21.50
C GLU A 160 9.62 -15.40 21.38
N LEU A 161 8.30 -15.42 21.66
CA LEU A 161 7.48 -16.62 21.48
C LEU A 161 7.41 -17.09 20.02
N SER A 162 7.65 -16.20 19.06
CA SER A 162 7.71 -16.58 17.64
C SER A 162 8.89 -17.49 17.33
N ASP A 163 9.96 -17.45 18.13
CA ASP A 163 11.14 -18.31 17.95
C ASP A 163 10.86 -19.78 18.26
N CYS A 164 9.77 -20.08 18.97
CA CYS A 164 9.32 -21.44 19.24
C CYS A 164 8.70 -22.14 18.02
N TYR A 165 8.53 -21.43 16.88
CA TYR A 165 7.91 -21.97 15.69
C TYR A 165 8.90 -22.13 14.53
N SER A 166 8.81 -23.25 13.82
CA SER A 166 9.64 -23.54 12.64
C SER A 166 9.23 -22.70 11.43
N ASN A 167 7.93 -22.47 11.23
CA ASN A 167 7.39 -21.67 10.13
C ASN A 167 6.62 -20.44 10.62
N LYS A 168 7.36 -19.38 10.99
CA LYS A 168 6.80 -18.12 11.50
C LYS A 168 5.74 -17.51 10.57
N LEU A 169 5.98 -17.54 9.26
CA LEU A 169 5.07 -16.92 8.29
C LEU A 169 3.71 -17.64 8.25
N LYS A 170 3.72 -18.99 8.32
CA LYS A 170 2.50 -19.78 8.34
C LYS A 170 1.71 -19.58 9.62
N VAL A 171 2.38 -19.54 10.77
CA VAL A 171 1.77 -19.25 12.08
C VAL A 171 1.14 -17.86 12.08
N ALA A 172 1.87 -16.84 11.65
CA ALA A 172 1.34 -15.48 11.52
C ALA A 172 0.11 -15.43 10.60
N ALA A 173 0.11 -16.14 9.47
CA ALA A 173 -1.02 -16.18 8.55
C ALA A 173 -2.26 -16.86 9.15
N ILE A 174 -2.07 -17.89 9.98
CA ILE A 174 -3.16 -18.58 10.71
C ILE A 174 -3.77 -17.62 11.74
N LEU A 175 -2.95 -16.98 12.59
CA LEU A 175 -3.44 -16.03 13.59
C LEU A 175 -4.10 -14.82 12.95
N TRP A 176 -3.51 -14.29 11.88
CA TRP A 176 -4.06 -13.20 11.08
C TRP A 176 -5.44 -13.55 10.52
N LYS A 177 -5.65 -14.81 10.12
CA LYS A 177 -6.96 -15.28 9.64
C LYS A 177 -8.05 -15.14 10.69
N GLU A 178 -7.72 -15.34 11.97
CA GLU A 178 -8.69 -15.23 13.05
C GLU A 178 -9.07 -13.77 13.32
N VAL A 179 -8.09 -12.86 13.39
CA VAL A 179 -8.38 -11.44 13.64
C VAL A 179 -9.03 -10.75 12.45
N ARG A 180 -8.59 -11.05 11.21
CA ARG A 180 -9.12 -10.41 9.99
C ARG A 180 -10.59 -10.76 9.73
N SER A 181 -11.02 -11.94 10.17
CA SER A 181 -12.40 -12.42 10.04
C SER A 181 -13.30 -11.98 11.20
N SER A 182 -12.81 -11.11 12.08
CA SER A 182 -13.53 -10.62 13.25
C SER A 182 -13.55 -9.09 13.31
N ILE A 183 -14.34 -8.55 14.22
CA ILE A 183 -14.39 -7.11 14.52
C ILE A 183 -13.25 -6.65 15.45
N HIS A 184 -12.49 -7.58 16.05
CA HIS A 184 -11.37 -7.25 16.93
C HIS A 184 -10.27 -6.47 16.19
N GLU A 185 -9.39 -5.84 16.95
CA GLU A 185 -8.25 -5.12 16.40
C GLU A 185 -7.33 -6.05 15.59
N LYS A 186 -6.81 -5.53 14.47
CA LYS A 186 -6.00 -6.28 13.51
C LYS A 186 -4.51 -6.20 13.88
N VAL A 187 -4.23 -6.43 15.16
CA VAL A 187 -2.90 -6.37 15.78
C VAL A 187 -2.55 -7.71 16.40
N TYR A 188 -1.26 -8.00 16.45
CA TYR A 188 -0.76 -9.18 17.14
C TYR A 188 -0.76 -8.94 18.65
N SER A 189 -1.08 -9.97 19.43
CA SER A 189 -0.89 -9.98 20.87
C SER A 189 -0.56 -11.39 21.38
N ARG A 190 0.13 -11.48 22.52
CA ARG A 190 0.41 -12.78 23.17
C ARG A 190 -0.87 -13.51 23.57
N GLU A 191 -1.92 -12.77 23.91
CA GLU A 191 -3.24 -13.32 24.21
C GLU A 191 -3.88 -13.96 22.98
N LEU A 192 -3.72 -13.34 21.80
CA LEU A 192 -4.15 -13.92 20.54
C LEU A 192 -3.43 -15.24 20.25
N LEU A 193 -2.11 -15.26 20.45
CA LEU A 193 -1.31 -16.48 20.26
C LEU A 193 -1.78 -17.59 21.20
N LYS A 194 -1.92 -17.31 22.50
CA LYS A 194 -2.42 -18.28 23.50
C LYS A 194 -3.82 -18.79 23.14
N LYS A 195 -4.73 -17.90 22.74
CA LYS A 195 -6.11 -18.25 22.39
C LYS A 195 -6.20 -19.21 21.21
N TYR A 196 -5.27 -19.13 20.27
CA TYR A 196 -5.25 -19.95 19.06
C TYR A 196 -4.04 -20.89 18.99
N GLU A 197 -3.42 -21.22 20.13
CA GLU A 197 -2.22 -22.06 20.22
C GLU A 197 -2.45 -23.43 19.57
N SER A 198 -3.61 -24.04 19.81
CA SER A 198 -3.99 -25.33 19.21
C SER A 198 -4.07 -25.31 17.68
N LYS A 199 -4.25 -24.15 17.05
CA LYS A 199 -4.27 -24.02 15.58
C LYS A 199 -2.87 -23.92 14.97
N VAL A 200 -1.85 -23.70 15.80
CA VAL A 200 -0.46 -23.46 15.35
C VAL A 200 0.53 -24.45 15.96
N GLU A 201 0.04 -25.38 16.78
CA GLU A 201 0.84 -26.39 17.48
C GLU A 201 1.67 -27.27 16.54
N GLU A 202 1.14 -27.62 15.36
CA GLU A 202 1.87 -28.41 14.35
C GLU A 202 3.15 -27.74 13.83
N TYR A 203 3.31 -26.43 14.06
CA TYR A 203 4.49 -25.66 13.65
C TYR A 203 5.47 -25.42 14.79
N ARG A 204 5.19 -25.89 16.01
CA ARG A 204 6.08 -25.76 17.17
C ARG A 204 7.34 -26.60 16.95
N LYS A 205 8.48 -26.07 17.38
CA LYS A 205 9.77 -26.76 17.35
C LYS A 205 9.86 -27.82 18.45
#